data_AF-A0A2U8WPX4-F1
#
_entry.id   AF-A0A2U8WPX4-F1
#
_cell.length_a   1.000
_cell.length_b   1.000
_cell.length_c   1.000
_cell.angle_alpha   90.00
_cell.angle_beta   90.00
_cell.angle_gamma   90.00
#
_symmetry.space_group_name_H-M   'P 1'
#
loop_
_entity.id
_entity.type
_entity.pdbx_description
1 polymer ?
#
loop_
_entity_poly.entity_id
_entity_poly.type
_entity_poly.pdbx_seq_one_letter_code
_entity_poly.pdbx_strand_id
1 'polypeptide(L)'
;MKKLLFQFDTDPMPSVFDVVVGYDGGADIITGYPNVTPENVGALVDGTIYTRGGSEKKSTAIFVGGGSMAAGEAVFKAVRKRFFGPFRVSCMLDSNGSNTTAAAGVALVAKAAGSLQGKRAVVLAGTGPVGMRSAALLAKEGATVTLAGRNLAKAQEAAKAIETRFKVEIRAIETADAESRAAAVNDADVAFSAGAIGLELVSEAQWQGARDLAFLADYNAQPPLGFGGIEATDKGKERHGKTVFGALGIGGLKLKLHRACVAKLFESSEQVLDAEEIYALAKEMA
;
A
#
# COMPACT_ATOMS: atom_id res chain seq x y z
N MET A 1 21.93 22.39 3.16
CA MET A 1 22.08 21.52 1.97
C MET A 1 20.70 21.29 1.36
N LYS A 2 20.59 21.29 0.02
CA LYS A 2 19.32 20.95 -0.65
C LYS A 2 18.97 19.48 -0.46
N LYS A 3 17.70 19.19 -0.17
CA LYS A 3 17.08 17.86 -0.08
C LYS A 3 16.82 17.30 -1.49
N LEU A 4 17.62 16.33 -1.89
CA LEU A 4 17.57 15.71 -3.22
C LEU A 4 16.86 14.36 -3.11
N LEU A 5 15.72 14.22 -3.79
CA LEU A 5 15.02 12.95 -3.91
C LEU A 5 15.29 12.35 -5.29
N PHE A 6 15.92 11.18 -5.31
CA PHE A 6 16.11 10.41 -6.53
C PHE A 6 14.95 9.42 -6.67
N GLN A 7 14.10 9.64 -7.68
CA GLN A 7 12.96 8.78 -7.97
C GLN A 7 13.38 7.73 -9.00
N PHE A 8 13.40 6.48 -8.58
CA PHE A 8 13.69 5.32 -9.40
C PHE A 8 12.39 4.63 -9.76
N ASP A 9 11.92 4.86 -10.97
CA ASP A 9 10.66 4.34 -11.46
C ASP A 9 10.90 3.14 -12.39
N THR A 10 10.16 2.05 -12.17
CA THR A 10 10.26 0.86 -13.02
C THR A 10 9.58 1.05 -14.35
N ASP A 11 8.68 2.04 -14.46
CA ASP A 11 7.91 2.28 -15.66
C ASP A 11 8.69 3.16 -16.66
N PRO A 12 8.24 3.26 -17.93
CA PRO A 12 8.91 4.07 -18.95
C PRO A 12 8.96 5.57 -18.67
N MET A 13 8.13 6.06 -17.75
CA MET A 13 8.08 7.45 -17.32
C MET A 13 7.90 7.50 -15.80
N PRO A 14 8.64 8.37 -15.08
CA PRO A 14 8.43 8.52 -13.65
C PRO A 14 7.02 9.06 -13.36
N SER A 15 6.39 8.50 -12.34
CA SER A 15 5.05 8.89 -11.89
C SER A 15 4.97 10.37 -11.51
N VAL A 16 4.10 11.12 -12.21
CA VAL A 16 3.79 12.53 -11.89
C VAL A 16 3.16 12.65 -10.51
N PHE A 17 2.36 11.66 -10.09
CA PHE A 17 1.75 11.64 -8.77
C PHE A 17 2.84 11.68 -7.68
N ASP A 18 3.84 10.82 -7.80
CA ASP A 18 4.91 10.72 -6.80
C ASP A 18 5.82 11.95 -6.81
N VAL A 19 6.01 12.60 -7.98
CA VAL A 19 6.71 13.89 -8.06
C VAL A 19 5.99 14.98 -7.26
N VAL A 20 4.68 15.15 -7.46
CA VAL A 20 3.90 16.18 -6.74
C VAL A 20 3.92 15.92 -5.23
N VAL A 21 3.66 14.68 -4.82
CA VAL A 21 3.66 14.32 -3.40
C VAL A 21 5.05 14.40 -2.78
N GLY A 22 6.10 14.11 -3.54
CA GLY A 22 7.49 14.26 -3.12
C GLY A 22 7.86 15.72 -2.82
N TYR A 23 7.45 16.65 -3.68
CA TYR A 23 7.67 18.08 -3.43
C TYR A 23 6.85 18.57 -2.24
N ASP A 24 5.56 18.21 -2.17
CA ASP A 24 4.70 18.53 -1.03
C ASP A 24 5.19 17.90 0.29
N GLY A 25 5.95 16.81 0.22
CA GLY A 25 6.60 16.14 1.34
C GLY A 25 7.92 16.79 1.77
N GLY A 26 8.37 17.83 1.07
CA GLY A 26 9.52 18.64 1.46
C GLY A 26 10.85 18.26 0.79
N ALA A 27 10.83 17.56 -0.35
CA ALA A 27 12.00 17.50 -1.23
C ALA A 27 12.23 18.87 -1.90
N ASP A 28 13.49 19.33 -2.00
CA ASP A 28 13.81 20.58 -2.70
C ASP A 28 13.94 20.36 -4.20
N ILE A 29 14.46 19.19 -4.60
CA ILE A 29 14.65 18.79 -6.00
C ILE A 29 14.34 17.30 -6.12
N ILE A 30 13.52 16.94 -7.10
CA ILE A 30 13.28 15.55 -7.50
C ILE A 30 13.94 15.30 -8.85
N THR A 31 14.74 14.25 -8.94
CA THR A 31 15.35 13.78 -10.21
C THR A 31 14.85 12.37 -10.50
N GLY A 32 14.00 12.25 -11.51
CA GLY A 32 13.36 10.99 -11.90
C GLY A 32 14.15 10.22 -12.96
N TYR A 33 14.28 8.93 -12.75
CA TYR A 33 14.87 7.97 -13.66
C TYR A 33 13.82 6.92 -14.02
N PRO A 34 13.47 6.76 -15.30
CA PRO A 34 12.57 5.71 -15.76
C PRO A 34 13.31 4.41 -16.02
N ASN A 35 12.56 3.33 -16.25
CA ASN A 35 13.05 2.01 -16.63
C ASN A 35 14.16 1.49 -15.70
N VAL A 36 14.06 1.78 -14.41
CA VAL A 36 15.06 1.32 -13.43
C VAL A 36 14.85 -0.17 -13.17
N THR A 37 15.96 -0.91 -13.21
CA THR A 37 16.00 -2.36 -13.00
C THR A 37 17.05 -2.71 -11.94
N PRO A 38 17.00 -3.93 -11.36
CA PRO A 38 18.03 -4.38 -10.42
C PRO A 38 19.47 -4.31 -10.98
N GLU A 39 19.63 -4.43 -12.30
CA GLU A 39 20.92 -4.43 -12.99
C GLU A 39 21.49 -3.02 -13.14
N ASN A 40 20.65 -2.02 -13.41
CA ASN A 40 21.11 -0.65 -13.68
C ASN A 40 21.12 0.26 -12.42
N VAL A 41 20.33 -0.06 -11.39
CA VAL A 41 20.14 0.82 -10.22
C VAL A 41 21.41 1.00 -9.40
N GLY A 42 22.37 0.07 -9.46
CA GLY A 42 23.61 0.13 -8.70
C GLY A 42 24.41 1.41 -8.94
N ALA A 43 24.56 1.81 -10.21
CA ALA A 43 25.30 3.02 -10.58
C ALA A 43 24.57 4.30 -10.12
N LEU A 44 23.23 4.30 -10.12
CA LEU A 44 22.44 5.41 -9.60
C LEU A 44 22.65 5.56 -8.09
N VAL A 45 22.63 4.45 -7.35
CA VAL A 45 22.85 4.43 -5.90
C VAL A 45 24.26 4.91 -5.56
N ASP A 46 25.28 4.52 -6.32
CA ASP A 46 26.67 4.99 -6.12
C ASP A 46 26.74 6.52 -6.11
N GLY A 47 26.02 7.17 -7.04
CA GLY A 47 25.91 8.63 -7.09
C GLY A 47 25.28 9.26 -5.84
N THR A 48 24.41 8.53 -5.14
CA THR A 48 23.77 9.01 -3.91
C THR A 48 24.66 8.86 -2.67
N ILE A 49 25.54 7.86 -2.62
CA ILE A 49 26.30 7.51 -1.40
C ILE A 49 27.76 8.01 -1.40
N TYR A 50 28.35 8.29 -2.57
CA TYR A 50 29.75 8.78 -2.68
C TYR A 50 29.88 10.29 -2.79
N THR A 51 28.78 11.05 -2.87
CA THR A 51 28.80 12.49 -3.20
C THR A 51 28.61 13.42 -2.01
N ARG A 52 28.18 12.92 -0.84
CA ARG A 52 28.00 13.70 0.39
C ARG A 52 28.56 13.00 1.62
N GLY A 53 29.19 13.76 2.50
CA GLY A 53 29.84 13.27 3.72
C GLY A 53 29.09 13.61 5.00
N GLY A 54 29.42 12.92 6.10
CA GLY A 54 28.93 13.24 7.44
C GLY A 54 27.41 13.43 7.54
N SER A 55 26.97 14.51 8.18
CA SER A 55 25.56 14.85 8.37
C SER A 55 24.84 15.28 7.09
N GLU A 56 25.54 15.51 5.98
CA GLU A 56 24.92 15.95 4.72
C GLU A 56 24.26 14.79 3.97
N LYS A 57 24.62 13.53 4.29
CA LYS A 57 24.05 12.33 3.67
C LYS A 57 22.53 12.29 3.76
N LYS A 58 21.97 12.70 4.90
CA LYS A 58 20.51 12.74 5.11
C LYS A 58 19.80 13.75 4.20
N SER A 59 20.51 14.64 3.52
CA SER A 59 19.91 15.53 2.52
C SER A 59 19.77 14.89 1.14
N THR A 60 20.13 13.62 0.97
CA THR A 60 19.86 12.82 -0.23
C THR A 60 19.01 11.62 0.18
N ALA A 61 18.01 11.29 -0.63
CA ALA A 61 17.15 10.12 -0.40
C ALA A 61 16.75 9.47 -1.72
N ILE A 62 16.27 8.22 -1.63
CA ILE A 62 15.80 7.42 -2.77
C ILE A 62 14.32 7.09 -2.58
N PHE A 63 13.53 7.22 -3.65
CA PHE A 63 12.17 6.71 -3.73
C PHE A 63 12.09 5.69 -4.88
N VAL A 64 11.54 4.51 -4.64
CA VAL A 64 11.30 3.48 -5.65
C VAL A 64 9.79 3.40 -5.93
N GLY A 65 9.42 3.61 -7.19
CA GLY A 65 8.04 3.70 -7.66
C GLY A 65 7.67 2.70 -8.74
N GLY A 66 6.74 3.08 -9.62
CA GLY A 66 6.27 2.31 -10.77
C GLY A 66 5.03 1.46 -10.55
N GLY A 67 4.48 0.90 -11.62
CA GLY A 67 3.20 0.18 -11.61
C GLY A 67 3.28 -1.28 -11.21
N SER A 68 4.47 -1.88 -11.26
CA SER A 68 4.69 -3.28 -10.87
C SER A 68 5.32 -3.39 -9.49
N MET A 69 4.55 -3.88 -8.51
CA MET A 69 5.05 -4.11 -7.14
C MET A 69 6.25 -5.06 -7.12
N ALA A 70 6.21 -6.15 -7.90
CA ALA A 70 7.30 -7.13 -7.94
C ALA A 70 8.59 -6.51 -8.51
N ALA A 71 8.48 -5.66 -9.54
CA ALA A 71 9.63 -4.95 -10.08
C ALA A 71 10.17 -3.93 -9.06
N GLY A 72 9.27 -3.17 -8.41
CA GLY A 72 9.63 -2.22 -7.36
C GLY A 72 10.34 -2.89 -6.18
N GLU A 73 9.87 -4.03 -5.70
CA GLU A 73 10.53 -4.83 -4.66
C GLU A 73 11.92 -5.31 -5.08
N ALA A 74 12.08 -5.76 -6.34
CA ALA A 74 13.36 -6.19 -6.86
C ALA A 74 14.38 -5.05 -6.93
N VAL A 75 13.95 -3.87 -7.42
CA VAL A 75 14.78 -2.66 -7.45
C VAL A 75 15.11 -2.19 -6.04
N PHE A 76 14.13 -2.14 -5.13
CA PHE A 76 14.34 -1.72 -3.75
C PHE A 76 15.31 -2.64 -3.00
N LYS A 77 15.21 -3.95 -3.23
CA LYS A 77 16.19 -4.92 -2.72
C LYS A 77 17.59 -4.67 -3.29
N ALA A 78 17.72 -4.36 -4.58
CA ALA A 78 19.00 -4.04 -5.21
C ALA A 78 19.60 -2.73 -4.68
N VAL A 79 18.78 -1.69 -4.45
CA VAL A 79 19.19 -0.44 -3.78
C VAL A 79 19.81 -0.75 -2.41
N ARG A 80 19.07 -1.49 -1.57
CA ARG A 80 19.54 -1.83 -0.22
C ARG A 80 20.79 -2.71 -0.24
N LYS A 81 20.92 -3.62 -1.20
CA LYS A 81 22.10 -4.46 -1.39
C LYS A 81 23.34 -3.66 -1.79
N ARG A 82 23.18 -2.51 -2.45
CA ARG A 82 24.30 -1.67 -2.89
C ARG A 82 24.91 -0.86 -1.74
N PHE A 83 24.16 -0.61 -0.67
CA PHE A 83 24.67 0.05 0.53
C PHE A 83 25.68 -0.81 1.29
N PHE A 84 26.67 -0.18 1.92
CA PHE A 84 27.65 -0.84 2.79
C PHE A 84 28.19 0.11 3.87
N GLY A 85 28.40 -0.39 5.09
CA GLY A 85 28.85 0.46 6.21
C GLY A 85 28.00 1.73 6.35
N PRO A 86 28.61 2.92 6.54
CA PRO A 86 27.88 4.19 6.58
C PRO A 86 27.58 4.80 5.20
N PHE A 87 27.89 4.11 4.09
CA PHE A 87 27.61 4.56 2.72
C PHE A 87 26.20 4.13 2.32
N ARG A 88 25.23 4.92 2.79
CA ARG A 88 23.80 4.73 2.58
C ARG A 88 23.06 6.05 2.68
N VAL A 89 21.86 6.06 2.11
CA VAL A 89 20.86 7.11 2.26
C VAL A 89 19.53 6.47 2.60
N SER A 90 18.60 7.26 3.11
CA SER A 90 17.25 6.77 3.37
C SER A 90 16.56 6.40 2.06
N CYS A 91 15.76 5.33 2.08
CA CYS A 91 15.00 4.90 0.91
C CYS A 91 13.55 4.50 1.23
N MET A 92 12.64 4.73 0.29
CA MET A 92 11.22 4.39 0.36
C MET A 92 10.79 3.56 -0.84
N LEU A 93 9.84 2.64 -0.66
CA LEU A 93 9.16 1.90 -1.73
C LEU A 93 7.65 2.20 -1.68
N ASP A 94 7.06 2.64 -2.79
CA ASP A 94 5.61 2.87 -2.88
C ASP A 94 5.07 2.78 -4.31
N SER A 95 5.32 1.67 -5.00
CA SER A 95 4.83 1.39 -6.36
C SER A 95 3.31 1.63 -6.48
N ASN A 96 2.90 2.65 -7.26
CA ASN A 96 1.53 3.14 -7.42
C ASN A 96 0.76 3.34 -6.10
N GLY A 97 1.43 3.77 -5.04
CA GLY A 97 0.81 4.01 -3.74
C GLY A 97 0.40 2.74 -2.99
N SER A 98 0.94 1.58 -3.36
CA SER A 98 0.61 0.27 -2.78
C SER A 98 0.77 0.25 -1.26
N ASN A 99 1.94 0.61 -0.74
CA ASN A 99 2.24 0.61 0.68
C ASN A 99 1.41 1.66 1.42
N THR A 100 1.41 2.90 0.93
CA THR A 100 0.75 4.02 1.64
C THR A 100 -0.77 3.92 1.63
N THR A 101 -1.38 3.42 0.55
CA THR A 101 -2.84 3.22 0.46
C THR A 101 -3.29 2.07 1.34
N ALA A 102 -2.60 0.93 1.27
CA ALA A 102 -2.88 -0.22 2.13
C ALA A 102 -2.73 0.16 3.60
N ALA A 103 -1.62 0.80 3.96
CA ALA A 103 -1.35 1.23 5.32
C ALA A 103 -2.42 2.19 5.87
N ALA A 104 -2.81 3.20 5.08
CA ALA A 104 -3.86 4.14 5.48
C ALA A 104 -5.22 3.44 5.68
N GLY A 105 -5.62 2.57 4.74
CA GLY A 105 -6.90 1.85 4.83
C GLY A 105 -6.96 0.90 6.02
N VAL A 106 -5.91 0.09 6.20
CA VAL A 106 -5.84 -0.87 7.32
C VAL A 106 -5.76 -0.14 8.67
N ALA A 107 -4.99 0.95 8.77
CA ALA A 107 -4.88 1.70 10.03
C ALA A 107 -6.22 2.35 10.44
N LEU A 108 -6.97 2.91 9.49
CA LEU A 108 -8.29 3.49 9.76
C LEU A 108 -9.30 2.43 10.23
N VAL A 109 -9.33 1.27 9.57
CA VAL A 109 -10.21 0.17 9.95
C VAL A 109 -9.79 -0.43 11.30
N ALA A 110 -8.50 -0.65 11.53
CA ALA A 110 -7.98 -1.15 12.81
C ALA A 110 -8.32 -0.21 13.96
N LYS A 111 -8.17 1.11 13.76
CA LYS A 111 -8.54 2.13 14.75
C LYS A 111 -10.04 2.09 15.05
N ALA A 112 -10.90 2.01 14.04
CA ALA A 112 -12.35 1.94 14.25
C ALA A 112 -12.79 0.62 14.91
N ALA A 113 -12.10 -0.48 14.61
CA ALA A 113 -12.35 -1.78 15.23
C ALA A 113 -11.79 -1.90 16.66
N GLY A 114 -10.88 -1.01 17.07
CA GLY A 114 -10.09 -1.11 18.30
C GLY A 114 -9.00 -2.20 18.25
N SER A 115 -9.31 -3.35 17.66
CA SER A 115 -8.36 -4.42 17.34
C SER A 115 -8.88 -5.28 16.18
N LEU A 116 -7.97 -5.80 15.36
CA LEU A 116 -8.28 -6.79 14.32
C LEU A 116 -7.91 -8.22 14.72
N GLN A 117 -7.37 -8.42 15.93
CA GLN A 117 -6.97 -9.72 16.43
C GLN A 117 -8.14 -10.71 16.41
N GLY A 118 -7.96 -11.84 15.72
CA GLY A 118 -8.96 -12.90 15.61
C GLY A 118 -10.14 -12.60 14.67
N LYS A 119 -10.21 -11.40 14.06
CA LYS A 119 -11.27 -11.09 13.08
C LYS A 119 -11.00 -11.77 11.75
N ARG A 120 -12.05 -12.16 11.05
CA ARG A 120 -12.03 -12.67 9.67
C ARG A 120 -12.03 -11.49 8.72
N ALA A 121 -10.96 -11.34 7.95
CA ALA A 121 -10.85 -10.29 6.94
C ALA A 121 -10.81 -10.88 5.54
N VAL A 122 -11.59 -10.32 4.62
CA VAL A 122 -11.54 -10.65 3.19
C VAL A 122 -11.03 -9.47 2.38
N VAL A 123 -10.11 -9.72 1.45
CA VAL A 123 -9.65 -8.73 0.47
C VAL A 123 -10.08 -9.18 -0.92
N LEU A 124 -11.13 -8.55 -1.44
CA LEU A 124 -11.67 -8.81 -2.78
C LEU A 124 -10.77 -8.21 -3.85
N ALA A 125 -10.63 -8.94 -4.96
CA ALA A 125 -9.70 -8.61 -6.03
C ALA A 125 -8.27 -8.35 -5.50
N GLY A 126 -7.86 -9.10 -4.46
CA GLY A 126 -6.69 -8.82 -3.65
C GLY A 126 -5.34 -9.10 -4.31
N THR A 127 -5.31 -9.64 -5.53
CA THR A 127 -4.06 -10.01 -6.22
C THR A 127 -3.25 -8.82 -6.75
N GLY A 128 -3.80 -7.60 -6.70
CA GLY A 128 -3.08 -6.38 -7.07
C GLY A 128 -2.19 -5.83 -5.93
N PRO A 129 -1.30 -4.87 -6.23
CA PRO A 129 -0.34 -4.33 -5.25
C PRO A 129 -0.96 -3.87 -3.93
N VAL A 130 -2.01 -3.05 -3.99
CA VAL A 130 -2.71 -2.53 -2.80
C VAL A 130 -3.35 -3.69 -2.02
N GLY A 131 -4.08 -4.58 -2.71
CA GLY A 131 -4.75 -5.72 -2.08
C GLY A 131 -3.78 -6.66 -1.36
N MET A 132 -2.63 -6.97 -1.98
CA MET A 132 -1.60 -7.81 -1.38
C MET A 132 -1.00 -7.17 -0.13
N ARG A 133 -0.72 -5.86 -0.15
CA ARG A 133 -0.24 -5.13 1.02
C ARG A 133 -1.30 -5.05 2.11
N SER A 134 -2.57 -4.80 1.78
CA SER A 134 -3.65 -4.80 2.77
C SER A 134 -3.77 -6.15 3.45
N ALA A 135 -3.75 -7.25 2.68
CA ALA A 135 -3.78 -8.60 3.23
C ALA A 135 -2.60 -8.90 4.17
N ALA A 136 -1.39 -8.48 3.79
CA ALA A 136 -0.20 -8.61 4.65
C ALA A 136 -0.36 -7.86 5.97
N LEU A 137 -0.82 -6.60 5.93
CA LEU A 137 -0.96 -5.75 7.11
C LEU A 137 -2.11 -6.21 8.02
N LEU A 138 -3.23 -6.65 7.44
CA LEU A 138 -4.34 -7.27 8.19
C LEU A 138 -3.87 -8.51 8.96
N ALA A 139 -3.09 -9.37 8.30
CA ALA A 139 -2.54 -10.57 8.95
C ALA A 139 -1.54 -10.22 10.06
N LYS A 140 -0.73 -9.15 9.87
CA LYS A 140 0.15 -8.62 10.92
C LYS A 140 -0.59 -8.06 12.13
N GLU A 141 -1.82 -7.58 11.96
CA GLU A 141 -2.73 -7.18 13.05
C GLU A 141 -3.45 -8.38 13.71
N GLY A 142 -3.12 -9.61 13.32
CA GLY A 142 -3.68 -10.83 13.90
C GLY A 142 -5.05 -11.23 13.35
N ALA A 143 -5.48 -10.64 12.22
CA ALA A 143 -6.68 -11.10 11.52
C ALA A 143 -6.43 -12.43 10.80
N THR A 144 -7.47 -13.25 10.67
CA THR A 144 -7.48 -14.40 9.75
C THR A 144 -7.86 -13.88 8.36
N VAL A 145 -6.91 -13.87 7.44
CA VAL A 145 -7.06 -13.18 6.16
C VAL A 145 -7.36 -14.15 5.01
N THR A 146 -8.38 -13.80 4.24
CA THR A 146 -8.73 -14.43 2.96
C THR A 146 -8.45 -13.47 1.80
N LEU A 147 -7.59 -13.88 0.87
CA LEU A 147 -7.27 -13.16 -0.36
C LEU A 147 -8.11 -13.75 -1.51
N ALA A 148 -9.03 -12.95 -2.04
CA ALA A 148 -9.93 -13.40 -3.11
C ALA A 148 -9.49 -12.87 -4.48
N GLY A 149 -9.54 -13.74 -5.49
CA GLY A 149 -9.27 -13.40 -6.88
C GLY A 149 -10.16 -14.18 -7.84
N ARG A 150 -10.28 -13.72 -9.10
CA ARG A 150 -11.10 -14.39 -10.13
C ARG A 150 -10.56 -15.76 -10.58
N ASN A 151 -9.31 -16.05 -10.27
CA ASN A 151 -8.63 -17.29 -10.64
C ASN A 151 -7.84 -17.79 -9.43
N LEU A 152 -8.10 -19.03 -9.01
CA LEU A 152 -7.49 -19.60 -7.81
C LEU A 152 -5.97 -19.61 -7.86
N ALA A 153 -5.38 -20.01 -8.99
CA ALA A 153 -3.93 -20.12 -9.13
C ALA A 153 -3.24 -18.76 -8.92
N LYS A 154 -3.78 -17.69 -9.49
CA LYS A 154 -3.28 -16.32 -9.27
C LYS A 154 -3.45 -15.86 -7.81
N ALA A 155 -4.57 -16.20 -7.18
CA ALA A 155 -4.79 -15.88 -5.77
C ALA A 155 -3.79 -16.61 -4.86
N GLN A 156 -3.51 -17.89 -5.14
CA GLN A 156 -2.53 -18.71 -4.42
C GLN A 156 -1.10 -18.20 -4.62
N GLU A 157 -0.73 -17.81 -5.83
CA GLU A 157 0.58 -17.21 -6.12
C GLU A 157 0.77 -15.91 -5.32
N ALA A 158 -0.22 -15.02 -5.34
CA ALA A 158 -0.20 -13.78 -4.58
C ALA A 158 -0.14 -14.03 -3.06
N ALA A 159 -0.94 -14.97 -2.55
CA ALA A 159 -0.89 -15.39 -1.14
C ALA A 159 0.52 -15.87 -0.77
N LYS A 160 1.10 -16.81 -1.53
CA LYS A 160 2.44 -17.33 -1.28
C LYS A 160 3.52 -16.25 -1.30
N ALA A 161 3.41 -15.26 -2.19
CA ALA A 161 4.31 -14.11 -2.22
C ALA A 161 4.23 -13.29 -0.92
N ILE A 162 3.01 -13.03 -0.43
CA ILE A 162 2.77 -12.35 0.85
C ILE A 162 3.35 -13.16 2.02
N GLU A 163 3.03 -14.45 2.12
CA GLU A 163 3.51 -15.32 3.19
C GLU A 163 5.05 -15.37 3.20
N THR A 164 5.67 -15.44 2.02
CA THR A 164 7.14 -15.46 1.87
C THR A 164 7.77 -14.16 2.38
N ARG A 165 7.23 -12.99 1.99
CA ARG A 165 7.77 -11.66 2.33
C ARG A 165 7.48 -11.25 3.77
N PHE A 166 6.30 -11.55 4.28
CA PHE A 166 5.79 -11.03 5.55
C PHE A 166 5.78 -12.06 6.68
N LYS A 167 5.97 -13.35 6.40
CA LYS A 167 5.92 -14.44 7.40
C LYS A 167 4.58 -14.45 8.15
N VAL A 168 3.50 -14.50 7.37
CA VAL A 168 2.10 -14.59 7.80
C VAL A 168 1.42 -15.72 7.04
N GLU A 169 0.19 -16.06 7.39
CA GLU A 169 -0.63 -17.05 6.68
C GLU A 169 -1.77 -16.34 5.93
N ILE A 170 -2.01 -16.70 4.68
CA ILE A 170 -3.05 -16.10 3.84
C ILE A 170 -3.84 -17.20 3.14
N ARG A 171 -5.15 -17.28 3.41
CA ARG A 171 -6.04 -18.19 2.68
C ARG A 171 -6.39 -17.60 1.32
N ALA A 172 -6.03 -18.27 0.22
CA ALA A 172 -6.48 -17.89 -1.12
C ALA A 172 -7.81 -18.55 -1.47
N ILE A 173 -8.74 -17.80 -2.08
CA ILE A 173 -9.99 -18.34 -2.64
C ILE A 173 -10.23 -17.80 -4.06
N GLU A 174 -11.03 -18.56 -4.82
CA GLU A 174 -11.57 -18.09 -6.09
C GLU A 174 -12.95 -17.45 -5.89
N THR A 175 -13.13 -16.27 -6.46
CA THR A 175 -14.42 -15.58 -6.56
C THR A 175 -14.63 -15.10 -8.00
N ALA A 176 -15.06 -16.02 -8.86
CA ALA A 176 -15.19 -15.79 -10.31
C ALA A 176 -16.35 -14.84 -10.69
N ASP A 177 -17.38 -14.76 -9.85
CA ASP A 177 -18.64 -14.06 -10.12
C ASP A 177 -19.10 -13.22 -8.91
N ALA A 178 -20.25 -12.55 -9.04
CA ALA A 178 -20.76 -11.65 -7.99
C ALA A 178 -21.24 -12.42 -6.76
N GLU A 179 -21.81 -13.60 -6.97
CA GLU A 179 -22.34 -14.49 -5.95
C GLU A 179 -21.24 -15.01 -5.03
N SER A 180 -20.13 -15.49 -5.60
CA SER A 180 -18.96 -15.94 -4.83
C SER A 180 -18.28 -14.80 -4.06
N ARG A 181 -18.25 -13.57 -4.61
CA ARG A 181 -17.77 -12.39 -3.87
C ARG A 181 -18.69 -12.04 -2.70
N ALA A 182 -20.00 -12.07 -2.91
CA ALA A 182 -20.98 -11.81 -1.85
C ALA A 182 -20.90 -12.86 -0.73
N ALA A 183 -20.75 -14.14 -1.07
CA ALA A 183 -20.54 -15.21 -0.09
C ALA A 183 -19.29 -14.97 0.75
N ALA A 184 -18.17 -14.60 0.12
CA ALA A 184 -16.92 -14.30 0.82
C ALA A 184 -17.03 -13.09 1.78
N VAL A 185 -17.86 -12.09 1.44
CA VAL A 185 -18.13 -10.94 2.30
C VAL A 185 -19.05 -11.30 3.47
N ASN A 186 -20.05 -12.15 3.25
CA ASN A 186 -20.98 -12.59 4.30
C ASN A 186 -20.29 -13.41 5.41
N ASP A 187 -19.20 -14.10 5.09
CA ASP A 187 -18.40 -14.89 6.03
C ASP A 187 -17.28 -14.09 6.73
N ALA A 188 -17.24 -12.76 6.56
CA ALA A 188 -16.18 -11.90 7.07
C ALA A 188 -16.69 -10.85 8.07
N ASP A 189 -15.82 -10.45 9.00
CA ASP A 189 -16.08 -9.32 9.91
C ASP A 189 -15.61 -7.99 9.28
N VAL A 190 -14.61 -8.07 8.39
CA VAL A 190 -13.97 -6.95 7.70
C VAL A 190 -13.81 -7.27 6.21
N ALA A 191 -14.24 -6.38 5.33
CA ALA A 191 -14.11 -6.55 3.88
C ALA A 191 -13.39 -5.35 3.23
N PHE A 192 -12.39 -5.65 2.41
CA PHE A 192 -11.69 -4.68 1.57
C PHE A 192 -11.98 -4.94 0.09
N SER A 193 -12.19 -3.87 -0.68
CA SER A 193 -12.26 -3.89 -2.14
C SER A 193 -10.98 -3.28 -2.72
N ALA A 194 -10.19 -4.11 -3.42
CA ALA A 194 -8.99 -3.70 -4.14
C ALA A 194 -9.12 -3.92 -5.66
N GLY A 195 -10.34 -3.74 -6.17
CA GLY A 195 -10.70 -3.95 -7.57
C GLY A 195 -10.08 -2.94 -8.53
N ALA A 196 -10.29 -3.21 -9.83
CA ALA A 196 -9.97 -2.24 -10.87
C ALA A 196 -10.80 -0.96 -10.70
N ILE A 197 -10.27 0.15 -11.20
CA ILE A 197 -10.94 1.45 -11.20
C ILE A 197 -12.28 1.36 -11.94
N GLY A 198 -13.35 1.92 -11.37
CA GLY A 198 -14.67 1.97 -12.01
C GLY A 198 -15.38 0.62 -12.10
N LEU A 199 -15.10 -0.30 -11.17
CA LEU A 199 -15.72 -1.62 -11.12
C LEU A 199 -16.38 -1.85 -9.76
N GLU A 200 -17.67 -2.16 -9.78
CA GLU A 200 -18.37 -2.68 -8.60
C GLU A 200 -18.07 -4.17 -8.42
N LEU A 201 -17.65 -4.53 -7.21
CA LEU A 201 -17.38 -5.92 -6.83
C LEU A 201 -18.58 -6.52 -6.10
N VAL A 202 -19.18 -5.79 -5.16
CA VAL A 202 -20.30 -6.25 -4.34
C VAL A 202 -21.32 -5.12 -4.19
N SER A 203 -22.56 -5.39 -4.58
CA SER A 203 -23.64 -4.41 -4.52
C SER A 203 -24.15 -4.19 -3.09
N GLU A 204 -24.85 -3.09 -2.84
CA GLU A 204 -25.43 -2.77 -1.53
C GLU A 204 -26.32 -3.89 -1.00
N ALA A 205 -27.18 -4.45 -1.87
CA ALA A 205 -28.08 -5.54 -1.52
C ALA A 205 -27.35 -6.81 -1.05
N GLN A 206 -26.11 -7.03 -1.53
CA GLN A 206 -25.32 -8.20 -1.19
C GLN A 206 -24.60 -8.09 0.16
N TRP A 207 -24.28 -6.88 0.65
CA TRP A 207 -23.55 -6.70 1.90
C TRP A 207 -24.40 -6.13 3.05
N GLN A 208 -25.44 -5.35 2.77
CA GLN A 208 -26.20 -4.64 3.83
C GLN A 208 -26.77 -5.58 4.90
N GLY A 209 -27.21 -6.78 4.51
CA GLY A 209 -27.79 -7.80 5.39
C GLY A 209 -26.78 -8.76 6.03
N ALA A 210 -25.49 -8.65 5.72
CA ALA A 210 -24.45 -9.50 6.28
C ALA A 210 -24.36 -9.26 7.79
N ARG A 211 -24.67 -10.28 8.61
CA ARG A 211 -24.80 -10.11 10.07
C ARG A 211 -23.47 -9.87 10.77
N ASP A 212 -22.43 -10.58 10.35
CA ASP A 212 -21.11 -10.53 10.99
C ASP A 212 -20.24 -9.39 10.47
N LEU A 213 -20.53 -8.92 9.25
CA LEU A 213 -19.78 -7.85 8.61
C LEU A 213 -19.98 -6.52 9.37
N ALA A 214 -18.88 -6.01 9.92
CA ALA A 214 -18.85 -4.79 10.71
C ALA A 214 -18.11 -3.64 9.99
N PHE A 215 -17.12 -3.95 9.14
CA PHE A 215 -16.27 -2.94 8.49
C PHE A 215 -16.12 -3.17 7.00
N LEU A 216 -16.27 -2.11 6.21
CA LEU A 216 -16.04 -2.10 4.76
C LEU A 216 -15.03 -1.01 4.41
N ALA A 217 -14.08 -1.33 3.54
CA ALA A 217 -13.11 -0.37 3.03
C ALA A 217 -12.90 -0.55 1.52
N ASP A 218 -13.09 0.53 0.76
CA ASP A 218 -12.94 0.52 -0.70
C ASP A 218 -11.79 1.40 -1.15
N TYR A 219 -10.94 0.87 -2.02
CA TYR A 219 -9.85 1.61 -2.64
C TYR A 219 -10.22 2.22 -4.00
N ASN A 220 -11.38 1.86 -4.58
CA ASN A 220 -11.83 2.44 -5.84
C ASN A 220 -12.46 3.82 -5.61
N ALA A 221 -11.87 4.87 -6.19
CA ALA A 221 -12.40 6.24 -6.10
C ALA A 221 -13.28 6.63 -7.30
N GLN A 222 -13.29 5.85 -8.37
CA GLN A 222 -14.03 6.16 -9.58
C GLN A 222 -15.34 5.35 -9.61
N PRO A 223 -16.49 6.01 -9.79
CA PRO A 223 -17.76 5.31 -9.96
C PRO A 223 -17.80 4.41 -11.20
N PRO A 224 -18.51 3.26 -11.15
CA PRO A 224 -19.10 2.68 -9.94
C PRO A 224 -18.02 2.24 -8.94
N LEU A 225 -18.28 2.47 -7.65
CA LEU A 225 -17.36 2.12 -6.56
C LEU A 225 -17.33 0.60 -6.36
N GLY A 226 -16.32 0.09 -5.65
CA GLY A 226 -16.15 -1.34 -5.40
C GLY A 226 -17.23 -1.95 -4.51
N PHE A 227 -17.71 -1.20 -3.53
CA PHE A 227 -18.93 -1.54 -2.78
C PHE A 227 -20.07 -0.60 -3.16
N GLY A 228 -21.21 -1.15 -3.57
CA GLY A 228 -22.42 -0.36 -3.82
C GLY A 228 -22.96 0.25 -2.51
N GLY A 229 -23.63 1.41 -2.59
CA GLY A 229 -24.29 2.05 -1.44
C GLY A 229 -23.39 2.85 -0.49
N ILE A 230 -22.06 2.84 -0.71
CA ILE A 230 -21.12 3.72 0.01
C ILE A 230 -20.80 4.98 -0.80
N GLU A 231 -20.24 6.00 -0.15
CA GLU A 231 -19.66 7.17 -0.82
C GLU A 231 -18.13 7.11 -0.78
N ALA A 232 -17.48 7.59 -1.85
CA ALA A 232 -16.01 7.62 -1.91
C ALA A 232 -15.41 8.48 -0.78
N THR A 233 -16.14 9.45 -0.25
CA THR A 233 -15.76 10.34 0.85
C THR A 233 -16.00 9.77 2.24
N ASP A 234 -16.65 8.60 2.36
CA ASP A 234 -16.93 8.01 3.67
C ASP A 234 -15.63 7.73 4.43
N LYS A 235 -15.59 8.14 5.69
CA LYS A 235 -14.43 7.94 6.58
C LYS A 235 -14.92 7.51 7.96
N GLY A 236 -15.24 6.23 8.09
CA GLY A 236 -15.81 5.66 9.31
C GLY A 236 -17.28 6.03 9.48
N LYS A 237 -18.02 6.19 8.39
CA LYS A 237 -19.45 6.52 8.42
C LYS A 237 -20.26 5.25 8.71
N GLU A 238 -21.34 5.39 9.46
CA GLU A 238 -22.27 4.27 9.67
C GLU A 238 -23.23 4.15 8.49
N ARG A 239 -23.37 2.93 7.95
CA ARG A 239 -24.34 2.55 6.93
C ARG A 239 -24.81 1.12 7.21
N HIS A 240 -26.11 0.90 7.32
CA HIS A 240 -26.71 -0.42 7.53
C HIS A 240 -26.12 -1.18 8.73
N GLY A 241 -25.79 -0.47 9.81
CA GLY A 241 -25.16 -1.01 11.01
C GLY A 241 -23.66 -1.32 10.86
N LYS A 242 -23.01 -0.84 9.79
CA LYS A 242 -21.59 -1.10 9.48
C LYS A 242 -20.82 0.19 9.39
N THR A 243 -19.53 0.14 9.71
CA THR A 243 -18.62 1.28 9.55
C THR A 243 -17.91 1.19 8.21
N VAL A 244 -18.09 2.19 7.35
CA VAL A 244 -17.61 2.18 5.96
C VAL A 244 -16.55 3.26 5.70
N PHE A 245 -15.59 2.91 4.84
CA PHE A 245 -14.50 3.77 4.40
C PHE A 245 -14.42 3.76 2.86
N GLY A 246 -14.66 4.91 2.25
CA GLY A 246 -14.49 5.11 0.81
C GLY A 246 -13.06 5.53 0.46
N ALA A 247 -12.73 5.41 -0.83
CA ALA A 247 -11.37 5.60 -1.32
C ALA A 247 -10.80 7.02 -1.12
N LEU A 248 -11.62 8.07 -1.16
CA LEU A 248 -11.20 9.44 -0.85
C LEU A 248 -11.08 9.68 0.66
N GLY A 249 -11.92 9.02 1.47
CA GLY A 249 -11.78 9.01 2.92
C GLY A 249 -10.46 8.40 3.38
N ILE A 250 -10.07 7.28 2.76
CA ILE A 250 -8.75 6.64 2.92
C ILE A 250 -7.65 7.50 2.29
N GLY A 251 -7.88 8.00 1.07
CA GLY A 251 -6.96 8.81 0.28
C GLY A 251 -6.49 10.08 1.01
N GLY A 252 -7.38 10.67 1.82
CA GLY A 252 -7.03 11.80 2.68
C GLY A 252 -5.94 11.49 3.70
N LEU A 253 -5.97 10.30 4.33
CA LEU A 253 -4.86 9.85 5.20
C LEU A 253 -3.65 9.43 4.36
N LYS A 254 -3.85 8.68 3.27
CA LYS A 254 -2.77 8.23 2.38
C LYS A 254 -1.88 9.37 1.89
N LEU A 255 -2.47 10.49 1.47
CA LEU A 255 -1.73 11.66 1.01
C LEU A 255 -0.89 12.29 2.12
N LYS A 256 -1.46 12.43 3.33
CA LYS A 256 -0.72 12.94 4.49
C LYS A 256 0.41 12.00 4.88
N LEU A 257 0.15 10.70 4.91
CA LEU A 257 1.11 9.65 5.22
C LEU A 257 2.29 9.65 4.24
N HIS A 258 2.02 9.65 2.93
CA HIS A 258 3.07 9.65 1.92
C HIS A 258 3.96 10.90 2.05
N ARG A 259 3.37 12.09 2.22
CA ARG A 259 4.14 13.34 2.46
C ARG A 259 5.01 13.25 3.72
N ALA A 260 4.47 12.68 4.81
CA ALA A 260 5.22 12.48 6.04
C ALA A 260 6.38 11.47 5.86
N CYS A 261 6.18 10.40 5.08
CA CYS A 261 7.25 9.48 4.73
C CYS A 261 8.38 10.18 3.96
N VAL A 262 8.05 11.01 2.97
CA VAL A 262 9.05 11.78 2.22
C VAL A 262 9.81 12.74 3.14
N ALA A 263 9.13 13.44 4.04
CA ALA A 263 9.79 14.30 5.02
C ALA A 263 10.78 13.49 5.89
N LYS A 264 10.36 12.32 6.37
CA LYS A 264 11.18 11.41 7.19
C LYS A 264 12.44 10.91 6.51
N LEU A 265 12.42 10.72 5.18
CA LEU A 265 13.61 10.32 4.43
C LEU A 265 14.78 11.30 4.64
N PHE A 266 14.50 12.57 4.95
CA PHE A 266 15.53 13.59 5.13
C PHE A 266 15.91 13.85 6.60
N GLU A 267 15.32 13.13 7.56
CA GLU A 267 15.63 13.26 8.99
C GLU A 267 16.89 12.46 9.38
N SER A 268 17.17 11.37 8.66
CA SER A 268 18.31 10.46 8.83
C SER A 268 18.78 9.97 7.46
N SER A 269 19.95 9.34 7.38
CA SER A 269 20.43 8.64 6.17
C SER A 269 20.17 7.13 6.21
N GLU A 270 19.42 6.65 7.20
CA GLU A 270 19.28 5.22 7.48
C GLU A 270 17.83 4.73 7.48
N GLN A 271 16.86 5.60 7.16
CA GLN A 271 15.45 5.18 7.11
C GLN A 271 15.23 4.20 5.95
N VAL A 272 14.51 3.13 6.23
CA VAL A 272 14.00 2.21 5.20
C VAL A 272 12.48 2.21 5.37
N LEU A 273 11.78 2.84 4.43
CA LEU A 273 10.32 2.96 4.49
C LEU A 273 9.70 1.99 3.48
N ASP A 274 9.40 0.78 3.95
CA ASP A 274 8.56 -0.20 3.25
C ASP A 274 7.24 -0.37 4.03
N ALA A 275 6.46 -1.39 3.67
CA ALA A 275 5.14 -1.67 4.24
C ALA A 275 5.10 -1.57 5.77
N GLU A 276 6.08 -2.15 6.48
CA GLU A 276 6.11 -2.18 7.95
C GLU A 276 6.26 -0.79 8.57
N GLU A 277 7.26 -0.01 8.16
CA GLU A 277 7.52 1.33 8.71
C GLU A 277 6.46 2.34 8.27
N ILE A 278 5.98 2.23 7.03
CA ILE A 278 4.88 3.06 6.52
C ILE A 278 3.60 2.76 7.31
N TYR A 279 3.33 1.51 7.64
CA TYR A 279 2.16 1.14 8.43
C TYR A 279 2.26 1.59 9.89
N ALA A 280 3.43 1.48 10.52
CA ALA A 280 3.65 2.01 11.87
C ALA A 280 3.32 3.51 11.92
N LEU A 281 3.81 4.29 10.96
CA LEU A 281 3.49 5.71 10.86
C LEU A 281 2.00 5.96 10.57
N ALA A 282 1.37 5.12 9.73
CA ALA A 282 -0.05 5.23 9.45
C ALA A 282 -0.91 5.07 10.72
N LYS A 283 -0.53 4.16 11.63
CA LYS A 283 -1.22 3.96 12.92
C LYS A 283 -1.13 5.18 13.83
N GLU A 284 0.01 5.89 13.83
CA GLU A 284 0.17 7.13 14.59
C GLU A 284 -0.69 8.28 14.02
N MET A 285 -0.92 8.28 12.69
CA MET A 285 -1.61 9.35 11.98
C MET A 285 -3.12 9.14 11.77
N ALA A 286 -3.61 7.91 11.92
CA ALA A 286 -5.01 7.53 11.72
C ALA A 286 -5.93 8.10 12.81
#